data_AF-A0A1H6F3I9-F1
#
_entry.id   AF-A0A1H6F3I9-F1
#
_cell.length_a   1.000
_cell.length_b   1.000
_cell.length_c   1.000
_cell.angle_alpha   90.00
_cell.angle_beta   90.00
_cell.angle_gamma   90.00
#
_symmetry.space_group_name_H-M   'P 1'
#
loop_
_entity.id
_entity.type
_entity.pdbx_description
1 polymer ?
#
loop_
_entity_poly.entity_id
_entity_poly.type
_entity_poly.pdbx_seq_one_letter_code
_entity_poly.pdbx_strand_id
1 'polypeptide(L)'
;MIKRFILLIILLTHATITYADLLTVTGTGLERFYVYDALDKELKGQANTNETLNLPSGSYSIHLHDVTQQVTLTGQNLTVQTGTLQMDGSGHFSYSVYDEFERERYGSTSYTHESMALLPGKYVAVLNDSKQTFTITAKNSTVLTPGYITVKGTGQDSYYVYNEFGRDIKGSSLYTNKTKEIFAGTYQLSLNGSTTLVTVEPGKTTEVSAGQVRLNGIGLNYYHIYDELGIALLNYSSRKTNEICELFAGAYTLRLNGINQAVTVNTGALTETDAGLLIIPGIDQDSYFLSDTQNQRLSYSTYKAGRRLELFPATYTLKNSTTDVTQNITLTADLSQMDNADFSAGYAAAITRCKTNPSACSIHINATQSTDTQAGISHCQQNPDACGLFNQQQLDSATADAQTAAQTEAQEACATDPASCGITSCEQDPGSCGLFTQQQIESAETTAQTEAQQACATDPASCGITSCEQDPGSCGLFTQQQIESAETTVQTETRQACAANPISCGITTAASPSPAAILDMTFKLHVPELIYQPLVGEAQNLWADFHFYNNSPEQMLLFELQDYGINP
;
A
#
# COMPACT_ATOMS: atom_id res chain seq x y z
N MET A 1 -14.77 90.86 53.40
CA MET A 1 -14.88 89.87 52.31
C MET A 1 -13.73 88.89 52.46
N ILE A 2 -13.99 87.73 53.06
CA ILE A 2 -13.01 86.67 53.33
C ILE A 2 -13.25 85.58 52.29
N LYS A 3 -12.28 85.33 51.40
CA LYS A 3 -12.28 84.16 50.51
C LYS A 3 -11.49 83.03 51.17
N ARG A 4 -12.18 81.93 51.47
CA ARG A 4 -11.60 80.65 51.87
C ARG A 4 -10.98 79.96 50.65
N PHE A 5 -9.73 79.51 50.76
CA PHE A 5 -9.15 78.51 49.87
C PHE A 5 -9.12 77.19 50.63
N ILE A 6 -9.81 76.18 50.10
CA ILE A 6 -9.78 74.79 50.56
C ILE A 6 -8.63 74.11 49.84
N LEU A 7 -7.65 73.60 50.60
CA LEU A 7 -6.56 72.78 50.09
C LEU A 7 -7.04 71.32 50.04
N LEU A 8 -7.23 70.79 48.84
CA LEU A 8 -7.53 69.38 48.60
C LEU A 8 -6.20 68.63 48.47
N ILE A 9 -5.83 67.83 49.48
CA ILE A 9 -4.69 66.91 49.41
C ILE A 9 -5.17 65.65 48.69
N ILE A 10 -4.80 65.50 47.42
CA ILE A 10 -4.96 64.25 46.67
C ILE A 10 -3.77 63.35 47.04
N LEU A 11 -4.06 62.28 47.78
CA LEU A 11 -3.15 61.14 47.95
C LEU A 11 -2.97 60.46 46.60
N LEU A 12 -1.87 60.77 45.90
CA LEU A 12 -1.35 59.95 44.82
C LEU A 12 -0.75 58.68 45.44
N THR A 13 -1.54 57.60 45.47
CA THR A 13 -0.99 56.25 45.54
C THR A 13 -0.09 56.07 44.33
N HIS A 14 1.19 55.83 44.57
CA HIS A 14 2.15 55.56 43.52
C HIS A 14 1.73 54.23 42.87
N ALA A 15 1.06 54.31 41.71
CA ALA A 15 1.01 53.20 40.80
C ALA A 15 2.45 52.92 40.39
N THR A 16 3.09 51.94 41.01
CA THR A 16 4.32 51.37 40.51
C THR A 16 4.01 50.89 39.10
N ILE A 17 4.57 51.60 38.12
CA ILE A 17 4.63 51.17 36.74
C ILE A 17 5.42 49.86 36.78
N THR A 18 4.71 48.73 36.84
CA THR A 18 5.31 47.41 36.63
C THR A 18 5.80 47.41 35.20
N TYR A 19 7.11 47.52 35.01
CA TYR A 19 7.71 47.32 33.71
C TYR A 19 7.29 45.94 33.21
N ALA A 20 6.77 45.95 31.99
CA ALA A 20 6.50 44.78 31.20
C ALA A 20 7.81 44.03 30.95
N ASP A 21 8.01 42.86 31.56
CA ASP A 21 9.09 41.96 31.20
C ASP A 21 8.68 41.17 29.95
N LEU A 22 9.63 41.00 29.03
CA LEU A 22 9.39 40.26 27.80
C LEU A 22 9.93 38.83 27.95
N LEU A 23 9.07 37.85 27.72
CA LEU A 23 9.42 36.43 27.64
C LEU A 23 9.29 35.97 26.19
N THR A 24 10.35 35.39 25.64
CA THR A 24 10.33 34.72 24.33
C THR A 24 10.83 33.29 24.49
N VAL A 25 10.09 32.32 23.97
CA VAL A 25 10.56 30.93 23.84
C VAL A 25 10.97 30.74 22.39
N THR A 26 12.24 30.41 22.12
CA THR A 26 12.69 30.18 20.74
C THR A 26 12.08 28.91 20.17
N GLY A 27 11.98 28.77 18.85
CA GLY A 27 11.55 27.52 18.20
C GLY A 27 11.40 27.67 16.70
N THR A 28 10.59 26.83 16.07
CA THR A 28 10.35 26.89 14.62
C THR A 28 9.35 27.98 14.22
N GLY A 29 8.62 28.53 15.18
CA GLY A 29 7.53 29.48 14.96
C GLY A 29 6.14 28.82 14.93
N LEU A 30 6.08 27.49 14.91
CA LEU A 30 4.83 26.73 14.74
C LEU A 30 4.36 26.04 16.02
N GLU A 31 5.27 25.74 16.96
CA GLU A 31 4.90 25.05 18.19
C GLU A 31 4.25 26.01 19.19
N ARG A 32 3.24 25.52 19.89
CA ARG A 32 2.58 26.25 20.97
C ARG A 32 3.24 25.96 22.30
N PHE A 33 3.41 26.99 23.10
CA PHE A 33 3.79 26.88 24.51
C PHE A 33 2.77 27.57 25.41
N TYR A 34 2.74 27.13 26.66
CA TYR A 34 1.86 27.63 27.70
C TYR A 34 2.70 28.21 28.84
N VAL A 35 2.19 29.26 29.48
CA VAL A 35 2.84 29.88 30.64
C VAL A 35 1.88 29.93 31.81
N TYR A 36 2.30 29.38 32.94
CA TYR A 36 1.57 29.44 34.20
C TYR A 36 2.35 30.29 35.22
N ASP A 37 1.63 30.98 36.10
CA ASP A 37 2.24 31.64 37.26
C ASP A 37 2.64 30.65 38.36
N ALA A 38 3.23 31.18 39.43
CA ALA A 38 3.60 30.42 40.63
C ALA A 38 2.42 29.76 41.37
N LEU A 39 1.16 30.04 40.98
CA LEU A 39 -0.05 29.42 41.52
C LEU A 39 -0.66 28.41 40.53
N ASP A 40 0.09 28.00 39.50
CA ASP A 40 -0.35 27.14 38.39
C ASP A 40 -1.57 27.68 37.63
N LYS A 41 -1.78 29.00 37.67
CA LYS A 41 -2.81 29.64 36.86
C LYS A 41 -2.23 29.97 35.49
N GLU A 42 -2.91 29.48 34.44
CA GLU A 42 -2.58 29.82 33.07
C GLU A 42 -2.79 31.33 32.83
N LEU A 43 -1.73 32.03 32.41
CA LEU A 43 -1.72 33.50 32.32
C LEU A 43 -2.11 34.01 30.95
N LYS A 44 -1.59 33.34 29.92
CA LYS A 44 -1.94 33.54 28.52
C LYS A 44 -1.90 32.17 27.85
N GLY A 45 -3.04 31.75 27.32
CA GLY A 45 -3.12 30.54 26.51
C GLY A 45 -2.40 30.71 25.18
N GLN A 46 -1.81 29.60 24.72
CA GLN A 46 -1.22 29.34 23.40
C GLN A 46 -0.50 30.53 22.76
N ALA A 47 0.76 30.76 23.16
CA ALA A 47 1.69 31.54 22.36
C ALA A 47 2.48 30.60 21.46
N ASN A 48 2.79 31.03 20.23
CA ASN A 48 3.68 30.26 19.36
C ASN A 48 5.14 30.55 19.71
N THR A 49 6.04 29.59 19.47
CA THR A 49 7.47 29.83 19.58
C THR A 49 7.88 31.03 18.73
N ASN A 50 8.91 31.76 19.15
CA ASN A 50 9.35 33.06 18.62
C ASN A 50 8.37 34.24 18.85
N GLU A 51 7.16 34.01 19.37
CA GLU A 51 6.32 35.10 19.87
C GLU A 51 6.85 35.61 21.21
N THR A 52 6.67 36.92 21.42
CA THR A 52 7.11 37.59 22.66
C THR A 52 5.91 37.91 23.53
N LEU A 53 5.95 37.42 24.76
CA LEU A 53 4.93 37.64 25.78
C LEU A 53 5.36 38.75 26.73
N ASN A 54 4.42 39.63 27.04
CA ASN A 54 4.58 40.67 28.05
C ASN A 54 3.97 40.18 29.37
N LEU A 55 4.83 39.97 30.37
CA LEU A 55 4.48 39.45 31.69
C LEU A 55 5.13 40.33 32.78
N PRO A 56 4.53 40.47 33.98
CA PRO A 56 5.20 41.17 35.08
C PRO A 56 6.43 40.38 35.58
N SER A 57 7.32 41.00 36.33
CA SER A 57 8.39 40.27 37.02
C SER A 57 7.80 39.23 37.98
N GLY A 58 8.35 38.01 37.98
CA GLY A 58 7.76 36.89 38.69
C GLY A 58 8.40 35.56 38.34
N SER A 59 7.96 34.49 39.02
CA SER A 59 8.32 33.11 38.68
C SER A 59 7.22 32.48 37.85
N TYR A 60 7.61 31.78 36.78
CA TYR A 60 6.69 31.19 35.82
C TYR A 60 7.14 29.78 35.43
N SER A 61 6.17 28.94 35.10
CA SER A 61 6.42 27.64 34.46
C SER A 61 6.04 27.71 32.98
N ILE A 62 6.98 27.31 32.12
CA ILE A 62 6.79 27.24 30.68
C ILE A 62 6.59 25.78 30.30
N HIS A 63 5.48 25.49 29.65
CA HIS A 63 5.12 24.16 29.19
C HIS A 63 5.20 24.12 27.67
N LEU A 64 6.14 23.36 27.13
CA LEU A 64 6.29 23.08 25.69
C LEU A 64 6.27 21.57 25.50
N HIS A 65 5.29 21.04 24.76
CA HIS A 65 5.03 19.60 24.63
C HIS A 65 5.03 18.86 25.98
N ASP A 66 4.29 19.42 26.96
CA ASP A 66 4.22 18.95 28.35
C ASP A 66 5.55 18.93 29.13
N VAL A 67 6.65 19.43 28.56
CA VAL A 67 7.91 19.62 29.27
C VAL A 67 7.85 20.97 29.99
N THR A 68 8.06 20.95 31.31
CA THR A 68 8.04 22.15 32.14
C THR A 68 9.45 22.67 32.38
N GLN A 69 9.68 23.95 32.09
CA GLN A 69 10.84 24.70 32.54
C GLN A 69 10.41 25.84 33.47
N GLN A 70 11.04 25.91 34.64
CA GLN A 70 10.87 27.02 35.57
C GLN A 70 11.77 28.19 35.18
N VAL A 71 11.20 29.39 35.19
CA VAL A 71 11.92 30.64 34.87
C VAL A 71 11.55 31.76 35.84
N THR A 72 12.45 32.73 35.98
CA THR A 72 12.21 33.94 36.77
C THR A 72 12.48 35.18 35.91
N LEU A 73 11.49 36.06 35.82
CA LEU A 73 11.59 37.37 35.18
C LEU A 73 11.95 38.42 36.25
N THR A 74 13.05 39.15 36.04
CA THR A 74 13.59 40.12 37.00
C THR A 74 13.84 41.50 36.36
N GLY A 75 12.86 42.06 35.66
CA GLY A 75 12.98 43.42 35.10
C GLY A 75 13.72 43.48 33.75
N GLN A 76 13.83 42.36 33.03
CA GLN A 76 14.58 42.25 31.76
C GLN A 76 13.91 41.26 30.79
N ASN A 77 14.27 41.38 29.51
CA ASN A 77 13.91 40.40 28.48
C ASN A 77 14.57 39.05 28.78
N LEU A 78 13.76 38.00 28.91
CA LEU A 78 14.22 36.63 29.05
C LEU A 78 13.93 35.86 27.76
N THR A 79 14.96 35.26 27.18
CA THR A 79 14.81 34.33 26.07
C THR A 79 15.11 32.91 26.55
N VAL A 80 14.10 32.06 26.51
CA VAL A 80 14.24 30.62 26.76
C VAL A 80 14.63 29.94 25.48
N GLN A 81 15.80 29.30 25.52
CA GLN A 81 16.43 28.70 24.35
C GLN A 81 16.07 27.23 24.26
N THR A 82 15.25 26.88 23.27
CA THR A 82 14.99 25.50 22.85
C THR A 82 16.15 24.96 22.02
N GLY A 83 16.21 23.63 21.88
CA GLY A 83 16.90 23.00 20.75
C GLY A 83 15.88 22.47 19.75
N THR A 84 16.38 21.97 18.63
CA THR A 84 15.53 21.44 17.55
C THR A 84 15.76 19.94 17.42
N LEU A 85 14.69 19.16 17.33
CA LEU A 85 14.70 17.80 16.82
C LEU A 85 14.36 17.83 15.33
N GLN A 86 15.20 17.20 14.51
CA GLN A 86 14.91 16.95 13.11
C GLN A 86 14.90 15.44 12.89
N MET A 87 13.78 14.93 12.37
CA MET A 87 13.65 13.52 11.98
C MET A 87 13.97 13.41 10.49
N ASP A 88 15.15 12.92 10.12
CA ASP A 88 15.60 12.83 8.74
C ASP A 88 15.05 11.56 8.04
N GLY A 89 13.73 11.55 7.89
CA GLY A 89 12.95 10.45 7.33
C GLY A 89 12.22 10.82 6.03
N SER A 90 11.24 10.00 5.63
CA SER A 90 10.61 10.11 4.30
C SER A 90 9.57 11.23 4.14
N GLY A 91 9.04 11.78 5.24
CA GLY A 91 7.88 12.68 5.19
C GLY A 91 6.54 12.02 5.46
N HIS A 92 6.45 10.68 5.36
CA HIS A 92 5.17 9.98 5.31
C HIS A 92 4.76 9.27 6.60
N PHE A 93 5.66 9.17 7.58
CA PHE A 93 5.40 8.49 8.84
C PHE A 93 5.34 9.47 9.98
N SER A 94 4.39 9.27 10.90
CA SER A 94 4.35 10.01 12.15
C SER A 94 5.25 9.35 13.19
N TYR A 95 5.85 10.17 14.04
CA TYR A 95 6.58 9.75 15.23
C TYR A 95 6.06 10.50 16.44
N SER A 96 6.27 9.93 17.62
CA SER A 96 5.92 10.51 18.91
C SER A 96 7.18 10.71 19.76
N VAL A 97 7.26 11.80 20.53
CA VAL A 97 8.36 12.04 21.46
C VAL A 97 7.88 11.95 22.90
N TYR A 98 8.61 11.17 23.70
CA TYR A 98 8.35 10.94 25.12
C TYR A 98 9.50 11.50 25.95
N ASP A 99 9.25 11.69 27.24
CA ASP A 99 10.34 12.00 28.18
C ASP A 99 11.23 10.78 28.44
N GLU A 100 12.31 10.97 29.23
CA GLU A 100 13.25 9.90 29.59
C GLU A 100 12.61 8.71 30.35
N PHE A 101 11.37 8.88 30.85
CA PHE A 101 10.62 7.85 31.58
C PHE A 101 9.49 7.24 30.73
N GLU A 102 9.49 7.48 29.42
CA GLU A 102 8.50 7.00 28.46
C GLU A 102 7.05 7.44 28.77
N ARG A 103 6.88 8.56 29.48
CA ARG A 103 5.55 9.11 29.74
C ARG A 103 5.09 9.87 28.52
N GLU A 104 3.88 9.54 28.04
CA GLU A 104 3.27 10.19 26.90
C GLU A 104 3.14 11.69 27.16
N ARG A 105 3.52 12.48 26.17
CA ARG A 105 3.44 13.93 26.19
C ARG A 105 2.42 14.32 25.12
N TYR A 106 1.34 14.99 25.51
CA TYR A 106 0.31 15.37 24.55
C TYR A 106 0.87 16.43 23.60
N GLY A 107 0.66 16.23 22.29
CA GLY A 107 1.10 17.17 21.26
C GLY A 107 2.57 17.05 20.83
N SER A 108 3.27 15.98 21.18
CA SER A 108 4.65 15.69 20.73
C SER A 108 4.69 14.73 19.53
N THR A 109 3.66 14.76 18.70
CA THR A 109 3.56 13.98 17.45
C THR A 109 3.83 14.86 16.25
N SER A 110 4.64 14.39 15.32
CA SER A 110 4.99 15.11 14.10
C SER A 110 5.30 14.10 12.99
N TYR A 111 5.34 14.54 11.73
CA TYR A 111 5.79 13.70 10.63
C TYR A 111 7.31 13.72 10.53
N THR A 112 7.88 12.59 10.12
CA THR A 112 9.27 12.54 9.64
C THR A 112 9.49 13.68 8.63
N HIS A 113 10.71 14.19 8.52
CA HIS A 113 11.10 15.37 7.74
C HIS A 113 10.64 16.73 8.31
N GLU A 114 9.73 16.76 9.29
CA GLU A 114 9.42 17.98 10.03
C GLU A 114 10.42 18.23 11.18
N SER A 115 10.56 19.49 11.55
CA SER A 115 11.35 19.92 12.71
C SER A 115 10.44 20.22 13.90
N MET A 116 10.91 19.90 15.10
CA MET A 116 10.19 20.14 16.35
C MET A 116 11.09 20.86 17.35
N ALA A 117 10.63 22.00 17.87
CA ALA A 117 11.31 22.68 18.98
C ALA A 117 11.05 21.95 20.31
N LEU A 118 12.12 21.65 21.05
CA LEU A 118 12.06 21.01 22.36
C LEU A 118 12.89 21.77 23.38
N LEU A 119 12.45 21.76 24.63
CA LEU A 119 13.28 22.23 25.73
C LEU A 119 14.53 21.33 25.90
N PRO A 120 15.65 21.85 26.43
CA PRO A 120 16.83 21.02 26.68
C PRO A 120 16.53 19.88 27.66
N GLY A 121 16.92 18.65 27.31
CA GLY A 121 16.56 17.47 28.10
C GLY A 121 16.88 16.15 27.40
N LYS A 122 16.55 15.03 28.06
CA LYS A 122 16.63 13.68 27.50
C LYS A 122 15.24 13.20 27.10
N TYR A 123 15.17 12.55 25.94
CA TYR A 123 13.92 12.19 25.30
C TYR A 123 14.01 10.81 24.64
N VAL A 124 12.85 10.24 24.34
CA VAL A 124 12.70 9.00 23.56
C VAL A 124 11.79 9.28 22.38
N ALA A 125 12.29 9.11 21.16
CA ALA A 125 11.46 9.13 19.96
C ALA A 125 10.92 7.72 19.71
N VAL A 126 9.66 7.62 19.33
CA VAL A 126 9.00 6.36 18.94
C VAL A 126 8.46 6.51 17.52
N LEU A 127 9.00 5.69 16.62
CA LEU A 127 8.62 5.64 15.21
C LEU A 127 8.26 4.19 14.89
N ASN A 128 7.01 3.93 14.51
CA ASN A 128 6.52 2.57 14.26
C ASN A 128 6.96 1.61 15.38
N ASP A 129 6.59 1.88 16.63
CA ASP A 129 6.98 1.17 17.88
C ASP A 129 8.49 0.90 18.12
N SER A 130 9.37 1.31 17.22
CA SER A 130 10.81 1.34 17.44
C SER A 130 11.17 2.60 18.23
N LYS A 131 12.17 2.49 19.12
CA LYS A 131 12.52 3.54 20.06
C LYS A 131 13.95 4.01 19.85
N GLN A 132 14.19 5.31 19.96
CA GLN A 132 15.52 5.89 20.01
C GLN A 132 15.63 6.95 21.09
N THR A 133 16.58 6.81 22.00
CA THR A 133 16.90 7.81 23.03
C THR A 133 17.80 8.89 22.46
N PHE A 134 17.54 10.15 22.81
CA PHE A 134 18.36 11.29 22.38
C PHE A 134 18.39 12.40 23.44
N THR A 135 19.27 13.39 23.23
CA THR A 135 19.40 14.56 24.12
C THR A 135 19.29 15.83 23.30
N ILE A 136 18.43 16.75 23.73
CA ILE A 136 18.32 18.09 23.17
C ILE A 136 19.16 19.05 23.99
N THR A 137 19.97 19.85 23.30
CA THR A 137 20.72 20.97 23.88
C THR A 137 20.24 22.28 23.28
N ALA A 138 20.17 23.33 24.10
CA ALA A 138 19.73 24.66 23.66
C ALA A 138 20.51 25.15 22.43
N LYS A 139 19.81 25.78 21.48
CA LYS A 139 20.32 26.35 20.22
C LYS A 139 20.93 25.37 19.21
N ASN A 140 20.97 24.07 19.52
CA ASN A 140 21.51 23.06 18.62
C ASN A 140 20.39 22.23 17.99
N SER A 141 20.63 21.75 16.78
CA SER A 141 19.80 20.73 16.14
C SER A 141 20.33 19.34 16.47
N THR A 142 19.41 18.45 16.83
CA THR A 142 19.64 17.01 16.99
C THR A 142 18.91 16.30 15.86
N VAL A 143 19.67 15.58 15.03
CA VAL A 143 19.12 14.84 13.89
C VAL A 143 19.01 13.37 14.26
N LEU A 144 17.82 12.80 14.06
CA LEU A 144 17.59 11.36 14.13
C LEU A 144 17.32 10.85 12.72
N THR A 145 18.11 9.87 12.28
CA THR A 145 18.00 9.29 10.94
C THR A 145 17.47 7.86 11.06
N PRO A 146 16.18 7.60 10.78
CA PRO A 146 15.67 6.24 10.69
C PRO A 146 16.25 5.50 9.47
N GLY A 147 16.16 4.17 9.50
CA GLY A 147 16.39 3.33 8.33
C GLY A 147 15.08 2.81 7.76
N TYR A 148 15.18 1.92 6.78
CA TYR A 148 14.03 1.39 6.06
C TYR A 148 14.13 -0.13 5.89
N ILE A 149 13.00 -0.82 5.89
CA ILE A 149 12.88 -2.26 5.61
C ILE A 149 11.95 -2.44 4.40
N THR A 150 12.38 -3.25 3.44
CA THR A 150 11.54 -3.68 2.31
C THR A 150 11.74 -5.16 2.05
N VAL A 151 10.66 -5.93 2.00
CA VAL A 151 10.71 -7.32 1.49
C VAL A 151 10.35 -7.33 0.01
N LYS A 152 11.28 -7.68 -0.88
CA LYS A 152 11.04 -7.77 -2.33
C LYS A 152 10.28 -9.05 -2.66
N GLY A 153 9.29 -8.93 -3.53
CA GLY A 153 8.41 -10.03 -3.89
C GLY A 153 7.48 -9.70 -5.06
N THR A 154 6.37 -10.42 -5.14
CA THR A 154 5.30 -10.26 -6.14
C THR A 154 4.39 -9.06 -5.88
N GLY A 155 4.38 -8.55 -4.64
CA GLY A 155 3.47 -7.52 -4.16
C GLY A 155 2.14 -8.04 -3.63
N GLN A 156 1.93 -9.37 -3.61
CA GLN A 156 0.65 -9.98 -3.24
C GLN A 156 0.62 -10.45 -1.78
N ASP A 157 1.73 -10.97 -1.26
CA ASP A 157 1.78 -11.47 0.11
C ASP A 157 2.18 -10.36 1.11
N SER A 158 1.69 -10.49 2.34
CA SER A 158 2.05 -9.59 3.44
C SER A 158 3.21 -10.14 4.26
N TYR A 159 4.16 -9.27 4.61
CA TYR A 159 5.19 -9.53 5.60
C TYR A 159 4.94 -8.71 6.87
N TYR A 160 5.48 -9.20 7.98
CA TYR A 160 5.37 -8.63 9.33
C TYR A 160 6.76 -8.34 9.88
N VAL A 161 6.87 -7.34 10.75
CA VAL A 161 8.12 -6.94 11.40
C VAL A 161 7.95 -7.06 12.91
N TYR A 162 8.85 -7.80 13.54
CA TYR A 162 8.91 -8.00 14.98
C TYR A 162 10.20 -7.40 15.52
N ASN A 163 10.13 -6.84 16.72
CA ASN A 163 11.33 -6.40 17.42
C ASN A 163 12.17 -7.59 17.94
N GLU A 164 13.32 -7.30 18.53
CA GLU A 164 14.23 -8.32 19.10
C GLU A 164 13.60 -9.23 20.16
N PHE A 165 12.47 -8.82 20.77
CA PHE A 165 11.74 -9.58 21.78
C PHE A 165 10.58 -10.40 21.18
N GLY A 166 10.46 -10.47 19.85
CA GLY A 166 9.37 -11.17 19.17
C GLY A 166 8.02 -10.47 19.30
N ARG A 167 7.99 -9.20 19.76
CA ARG A 167 6.76 -8.41 19.80
C ARG A 167 6.53 -7.78 18.44
N ASP A 168 5.31 -7.94 17.95
CA ASP A 168 4.87 -7.31 16.72
C ASP A 168 4.90 -5.79 16.83
N ILE A 169 5.39 -5.14 15.78
CA ILE A 169 5.46 -3.70 15.66
C ILE A 169 4.12 -3.21 15.11
N LYS A 170 3.26 -2.55 15.91
CA LYS A 170 1.85 -2.27 15.56
C LYS A 170 1.69 -1.69 14.13
N GLY A 171 0.70 -2.22 13.40
CA GLY A 171 0.44 -1.85 11.99
C GLY A 171 1.42 -2.54 11.02
N SER A 172 1.70 -3.82 11.28
CA SER A 172 2.85 -4.60 10.81
C SER A 172 2.70 -5.28 9.48
N SER A 173 1.49 -5.53 8.98
CA SER A 173 1.32 -6.21 7.69
C SER A 173 1.55 -5.22 6.56
N LEU A 174 2.68 -5.34 5.89
CA LEU A 174 2.96 -4.65 4.63
C LEU A 174 2.97 -5.67 3.51
N TYR A 175 2.37 -5.33 2.38
CA TYR A 175 2.58 -6.12 1.17
C TYR A 175 4.07 -6.11 0.78
N THR A 176 4.56 -7.20 0.19
CA THR A 176 5.88 -7.21 -0.43
C THR A 176 6.01 -6.03 -1.41
N ASN A 177 7.23 -5.53 -1.59
CA ASN A 177 7.57 -4.28 -2.27
C ASN A 177 7.13 -2.98 -1.57
N LYS A 178 6.42 -3.03 -0.43
CA LYS A 178 6.20 -1.85 0.42
C LYS A 178 7.31 -1.71 1.47
N THR A 179 7.57 -0.46 1.84
CA THR A 179 8.67 -0.09 2.74
C THR A 179 8.13 0.34 4.10
N LYS A 180 8.81 -0.09 5.17
CA LYS A 180 8.60 0.41 6.53
C LYS A 180 9.76 1.30 6.92
N GLU A 181 9.47 2.49 7.43
CA GLU A 181 10.47 3.37 8.04
C GLU A 181 10.59 3.07 9.54
N ILE A 182 11.80 2.88 10.06
CA ILE A 182 12.01 2.38 11.43
C ILE A 182 13.40 2.76 11.95
N PHE A 183 13.57 2.95 13.26
CA PHE A 183 14.90 3.20 13.80
C PHE A 183 15.85 2.01 13.61
N ALA A 184 17.14 2.31 13.55
CA ALA A 184 18.18 1.31 13.44
C ALA A 184 18.10 0.28 14.59
N GLY A 185 18.33 -0.99 14.27
CA GLY A 185 18.13 -2.09 15.20
C GLY A 185 18.09 -3.44 14.49
N THR A 186 17.96 -4.51 15.28
CA THR A 186 17.77 -5.86 14.73
C THR A 186 16.29 -6.24 14.83
N TYR A 187 15.74 -6.72 13.73
CA TYR A 187 14.34 -7.07 13.58
C TYR A 187 14.18 -8.46 13.00
N GLN A 188 13.10 -9.14 13.38
CA GLN A 188 12.68 -10.38 12.74
C GLN A 188 11.58 -10.06 11.74
N LEU A 189 11.75 -10.49 10.50
CA LEU A 189 10.72 -10.43 9.47
C LEU A 189 9.99 -11.78 9.42
N SER A 190 8.69 -11.76 9.22
CA SER A 190 7.89 -12.95 8.94
C SER A 190 7.12 -12.79 7.63
N LEU A 191 7.21 -13.77 6.74
CA LEU A 191 6.51 -13.82 5.47
C LEU A 191 5.91 -15.22 5.32
N ASN A 192 4.57 -15.31 5.31
CA ASN A 192 3.84 -16.59 5.28
C ASN A 192 4.32 -17.59 6.35
N GLY A 193 4.72 -17.11 7.53
CA GLY A 193 5.24 -17.92 8.63
C GLY A 193 6.72 -18.27 8.55
N SER A 194 7.36 -18.10 7.38
CA SER A 194 8.83 -18.16 7.27
C SER A 194 9.43 -16.91 7.90
N THR A 195 10.54 -17.03 8.64
CA THR A 195 11.16 -15.90 9.33
C THR A 195 12.64 -15.71 9.00
N THR A 196 13.11 -14.47 9.08
CA THR A 196 14.53 -14.12 8.95
C THR A 196 14.88 -12.92 9.83
N LEU A 197 16.15 -12.78 10.22
CA LEU A 197 16.65 -11.64 10.99
C LEU A 197 17.32 -10.64 10.06
N VAL A 198 17.10 -9.35 10.32
CA VAL A 198 17.72 -8.24 9.59
C VAL A 198 18.24 -7.19 10.55
N THR A 199 19.31 -6.50 10.14
CA THR A 199 19.80 -5.31 10.83
C THR A 199 19.52 -4.10 9.98
N VAL A 200 18.79 -3.14 10.54
CA VAL A 200 18.51 -1.85 9.92
C VAL A 200 19.58 -0.84 10.33
N GLU A 201 20.13 -0.15 9.35
CA GLU A 201 21.09 0.93 9.55
C GLU A 201 20.44 2.31 9.32
N PRO A 202 20.87 3.36 10.04
CA PRO A 202 20.39 4.72 9.82
C PRO A 202 20.53 5.17 8.37
N GLY A 203 19.48 5.75 7.79
CA GLY A 203 19.46 6.34 6.46
C GLY A 203 19.52 5.34 5.30
N LYS A 204 19.49 4.04 5.56
CA LYS A 204 19.61 3.00 4.54
C LYS A 204 18.36 2.13 4.45
N THR A 205 18.07 1.68 3.24
CA THR A 205 17.08 0.64 2.98
C THR A 205 17.72 -0.74 3.10
N THR A 206 17.20 -1.52 4.02
CA THR A 206 17.50 -2.94 4.19
C THR A 206 16.50 -3.72 3.33
N GLU A 207 16.98 -4.24 2.20
CA GLU A 207 16.17 -5.04 1.29
C GLU A 207 16.39 -6.53 1.52
N VAL A 208 15.29 -7.27 1.67
CA VAL A 208 15.31 -8.74 1.74
C VAL A 208 14.45 -9.29 0.64
N SER A 209 15.00 -10.15 -0.21
CA SER A 209 14.22 -10.76 -1.27
C SER A 209 13.56 -12.05 -0.80
N ALA A 210 12.26 -12.18 -1.04
CA ALA A 210 11.55 -13.44 -0.94
C ALA A 210 11.96 -14.36 -2.10
N GLY A 211 11.99 -15.66 -1.83
CA GLY A 211 11.81 -16.68 -2.87
C GLY A 211 10.33 -17.01 -3.02
N GLN A 212 10.02 -17.85 -3.99
CA GLN A 212 8.66 -18.24 -4.31
C GLN A 212 8.58 -19.77 -4.45
N VAL A 213 7.43 -20.34 -4.09
CA VAL A 213 7.12 -21.74 -4.33
C VAL A 213 5.77 -21.88 -5.02
N ARG A 214 5.70 -22.76 -6.02
CA ARG A 214 4.46 -23.16 -6.70
C ARG A 214 4.43 -24.66 -6.86
N LEU A 215 3.32 -25.26 -6.45
CA LEU A 215 3.00 -26.66 -6.73
C LEU A 215 2.07 -26.72 -7.93
N ASN A 216 2.59 -27.11 -9.09
CA ASN A 216 1.83 -27.21 -10.33
C ASN A 216 0.85 -28.38 -10.26
N GLY A 217 -0.37 -28.14 -10.72
CA GLY A 217 -1.48 -29.08 -10.61
C GLY A 217 -2.69 -28.66 -11.43
N ILE A 218 -3.85 -29.22 -11.11
CA ILE A 218 -5.15 -28.88 -11.71
C ILE A 218 -5.95 -27.85 -10.89
N GLY A 219 -5.41 -27.34 -9.78
CA GLY A 219 -6.01 -26.25 -9.02
C GLY A 219 -7.08 -26.67 -8.00
N LEU A 220 -7.28 -27.97 -7.78
CA LEU A 220 -8.39 -28.48 -6.97
C LEU A 220 -7.99 -28.79 -5.53
N ASN A 221 -6.73 -29.14 -5.30
CA ASN A 221 -6.23 -29.53 -4.00
C ASN A 221 -5.47 -28.41 -3.31
N TYR A 222 -5.54 -28.47 -1.98
CA TYR A 222 -4.77 -27.64 -1.08
C TYR A 222 -3.49 -28.37 -0.66
N TYR A 223 -2.39 -27.63 -0.60
CA TYR A 223 -1.14 -28.09 -0.02
C TYR A 223 -0.75 -27.22 1.18
N HIS A 224 0.02 -27.84 2.09
CA HIS A 224 0.54 -27.19 3.28
C HIS A 224 2.06 -27.10 3.19
N ILE A 225 2.64 -26.08 3.82
CA ILE A 225 4.09 -25.85 3.85
C ILE A 225 4.55 -25.95 5.29
N TYR A 226 5.61 -26.73 5.50
CA TYR A 226 6.26 -26.92 6.78
C TYR A 226 7.71 -26.44 6.69
N ASP A 227 8.22 -25.88 7.77
CA ASP A 227 9.65 -25.57 7.90
C ASP A 227 10.51 -26.82 8.10
N GLU A 228 11.82 -26.63 8.26
CA GLU A 228 12.79 -27.68 8.52
C GLU A 228 12.58 -28.43 9.85
N LEU A 229 11.87 -27.82 10.80
CA LEU A 229 11.51 -28.42 12.09
C LEU A 229 10.18 -29.20 12.01
N GLY A 230 9.51 -29.20 10.86
CA GLY A 230 8.21 -29.83 10.65
C GLY A 230 7.05 -29.03 11.25
N ILE A 231 7.23 -27.74 11.54
CA ILE A 231 6.19 -26.84 12.00
C ILE A 231 5.47 -26.28 10.76
N ALA A 232 4.14 -26.33 10.78
CA ALA A 232 3.33 -25.76 9.71
C ALA A 232 3.46 -24.23 9.71
N LEU A 233 3.87 -23.66 8.59
CA LEU A 233 4.08 -22.20 8.45
C LEU A 233 2.76 -21.44 8.32
N LEU A 234 1.77 -22.08 7.70
CA LEU A 234 0.43 -21.53 7.52
C LEU A 234 -0.57 -22.35 8.34
N ASN A 235 -0.64 -22.05 9.65
CA ASN A 235 -1.50 -22.77 10.60
C ASN A 235 -3.00 -22.75 10.24
N TYR A 236 -3.44 -21.80 9.39
CA TYR A 236 -4.86 -21.63 9.02
C TYR A 236 -5.13 -21.49 7.52
N SER A 237 -4.10 -21.49 6.66
CA SER A 237 -4.25 -21.14 5.24
C SER A 237 -3.39 -22.06 4.36
N SER A 238 -3.94 -23.18 3.92
CA SER A 238 -3.33 -23.94 2.84
C SER A 238 -3.38 -23.16 1.52
N ARG A 239 -2.41 -23.38 0.65
CA ARG A 239 -2.39 -22.82 -0.72
C ARG A 239 -3.01 -23.82 -1.69
N LYS A 240 -3.72 -23.36 -2.70
CA LYS A 240 -4.15 -24.26 -3.79
C LYS A 240 -2.97 -24.55 -4.71
N THR A 241 -2.93 -25.73 -5.31
CA THR A 241 -2.02 -25.98 -6.44
C THR A 241 -2.19 -24.87 -7.50
N ASN A 242 -1.10 -24.52 -8.20
CA ASN A 242 -0.94 -23.37 -9.11
C ASN A 242 -0.82 -22.00 -8.43
N GLU A 243 -1.16 -21.86 -7.15
CA GLU A 243 -0.90 -20.61 -6.43
C GLU A 243 0.59 -20.49 -6.06
N ILE A 244 1.12 -19.28 -6.25
CA ILE A 244 2.44 -18.88 -5.80
C ILE A 244 2.36 -18.50 -4.31
N CYS A 245 3.33 -18.97 -3.53
CA CYS A 245 3.53 -18.56 -2.14
C CYS A 245 4.93 -17.97 -1.98
N GLU A 246 5.03 -16.78 -1.40
CA GLU A 246 6.31 -16.13 -1.12
C GLU A 246 6.88 -16.61 0.23
N LEU A 247 8.17 -16.94 0.29
CA LEU A 247 8.84 -17.42 1.51
C LEU A 247 10.27 -16.88 1.55
N PHE A 248 10.87 -16.71 2.73
CA PHE A 248 12.31 -16.49 2.77
C PHE A 248 13.06 -17.75 2.33
N ALA A 249 14.29 -17.58 1.84
CA ALA A 249 15.10 -18.71 1.39
C ALA A 249 15.31 -19.74 2.51
N GLY A 250 15.20 -21.02 2.19
CA GLY A 250 15.25 -22.09 3.18
C GLY A 250 14.83 -23.45 2.64
N ALA A 251 14.98 -24.47 3.49
CA ALA A 251 14.47 -25.81 3.24
C ALA A 251 13.05 -25.93 3.81
N TYR A 252 12.14 -26.45 2.99
CA TYR A 252 10.73 -26.61 3.34
C TYR A 252 10.22 -27.99 2.93
N THR A 253 9.09 -28.38 3.52
CA THR A 253 8.35 -29.57 3.12
C THR A 253 6.96 -29.17 2.64
N LEU A 254 6.63 -29.50 1.39
CA LEU A 254 5.29 -29.40 0.86
C LEU A 254 4.51 -30.67 1.21
N ARG A 255 3.29 -30.53 1.72
CA ARG A 255 2.40 -31.65 2.00
C ARG A 255 1.16 -31.57 1.16
N LEU A 256 0.96 -32.58 0.31
CA LEU A 256 -0.20 -32.72 -0.57
C LEU A 256 -0.88 -34.07 -0.28
N ASN A 257 -2.16 -34.04 0.11
CA ASN A 257 -2.95 -35.24 0.38
C ASN A 257 -2.25 -36.29 1.27
N GLY A 258 -1.49 -35.82 2.26
CA GLY A 258 -0.79 -36.67 3.24
C GLY A 258 0.63 -37.05 2.88
N ILE A 259 1.08 -36.80 1.64
CA ILE A 259 2.47 -37.05 1.19
C ILE A 259 3.30 -35.80 1.36
N ASN A 260 4.55 -35.98 1.79
CA ASN A 260 5.53 -34.92 1.97
C ASN A 260 6.55 -34.92 0.82
N GLN A 261 6.90 -33.75 0.31
CA GLN A 261 7.95 -33.51 -0.67
C GLN A 261 8.87 -32.40 -0.16
N ALA A 262 10.16 -32.68 -0.06
CA ALA A 262 11.14 -31.66 0.31
C ALA A 262 11.40 -30.71 -0.89
N VAL A 263 11.51 -29.42 -0.60
CA VAL A 263 11.84 -28.37 -1.56
C VAL A 263 12.82 -27.37 -0.93
N THR A 264 13.64 -26.72 -1.76
CA THR A 264 14.52 -25.64 -1.34
C THR A 264 14.11 -24.37 -2.06
N VAL A 265 13.68 -23.37 -1.30
CA VAL A 265 13.35 -22.05 -1.84
C VAL A 265 14.61 -21.21 -1.84
N ASN A 266 14.95 -20.65 -2.99
CA ASN A 266 16.09 -19.76 -3.16
C ASN A 266 15.63 -18.30 -3.24
N THR A 267 16.46 -17.39 -2.74
CA THR A 267 16.22 -15.95 -2.77
C THR A 267 15.92 -15.47 -4.19
N GLY A 268 14.77 -14.79 -4.38
CA GLY A 268 14.38 -14.18 -5.65
C GLY A 268 13.96 -15.16 -6.76
N ALA A 269 13.93 -16.48 -6.49
CA ALA A 269 13.63 -17.49 -7.50
C ALA A 269 12.27 -18.16 -7.25
N LEU A 270 11.59 -18.54 -8.34
CA LEU A 270 10.45 -19.44 -8.32
C LEU A 270 10.92 -20.89 -8.27
N THR A 271 10.53 -21.59 -7.21
CA THR A 271 10.74 -23.03 -7.05
C THR A 271 9.45 -23.74 -7.43
N GLU A 272 9.53 -24.58 -8.46
CA GLU A 272 8.39 -25.33 -8.96
C GLU A 272 8.48 -26.80 -8.60
N THR A 273 7.35 -27.40 -8.32
CA THR A 273 7.20 -28.83 -8.12
C THR A 273 5.91 -29.26 -8.77
N ASP A 274 5.90 -30.39 -9.45
CA ASP A 274 4.71 -30.87 -10.15
C ASP A 274 3.97 -31.89 -9.28
N ALA A 275 2.64 -31.79 -9.27
CA ALA A 275 1.75 -32.85 -8.84
C ALA A 275 1.33 -33.70 -10.04
N GLY A 276 1.25 -35.00 -9.85
CA GLY A 276 0.50 -35.91 -10.72
C GLY A 276 -0.98 -35.94 -10.35
N LEU A 277 -1.81 -36.37 -11.30
CA LEU A 277 -3.24 -36.54 -11.10
C LEU A 277 -3.56 -38.04 -10.95
N LEU A 278 -4.40 -38.39 -9.99
CA LEU A 278 -4.98 -39.72 -9.87
C LEU A 278 -6.49 -39.62 -10.02
N ILE A 279 -7.04 -40.32 -11.01
CA ILE A 279 -8.48 -40.55 -11.12
C ILE A 279 -8.74 -41.95 -10.58
N ILE A 280 -9.51 -42.05 -9.50
CA ILE A 280 -9.80 -43.35 -8.87
C ILE A 280 -10.62 -44.21 -9.85
N PRO A 281 -10.11 -45.37 -10.29
CA PRO A 281 -10.81 -46.24 -11.26
C PRO A 281 -12.05 -46.90 -10.63
N GLY A 282 -13.02 -47.29 -11.46
CA GLY A 282 -14.18 -48.11 -11.06
C GLY A 282 -15.54 -47.44 -11.28
N ILE A 283 -16.58 -48.01 -10.68
CA ILE A 283 -17.97 -47.52 -10.72
C ILE A 283 -18.38 -46.95 -9.36
N ASP A 284 -19.35 -46.03 -9.30
CA ASP A 284 -19.68 -45.17 -8.14
C ASP A 284 -19.86 -45.86 -6.77
N GLN A 285 -20.15 -47.17 -6.76
CA GLN A 285 -20.28 -47.98 -5.56
C GLN A 285 -18.91 -48.37 -4.95
N ASP A 286 -17.86 -48.48 -5.77
CA ASP A 286 -16.52 -48.89 -5.35
C ASP A 286 -15.88 -47.82 -4.44
N SER A 287 -15.09 -48.30 -3.48
CA SER A 287 -14.42 -47.46 -2.49
C SER A 287 -13.01 -47.98 -2.29
N TYR A 288 -12.02 -47.10 -2.26
CA TYR A 288 -10.61 -47.48 -2.32
C TYR A 288 -9.80 -46.90 -1.17
N PHE A 289 -8.86 -47.68 -0.66
CA PHE A 289 -7.79 -47.21 0.20
C PHE A 289 -6.58 -46.89 -0.67
N LEU A 290 -5.96 -45.74 -0.41
CA LEU A 290 -4.74 -45.31 -1.06
C LEU A 290 -3.59 -45.36 -0.06
N SER A 291 -2.49 -46.01 -0.44
CA SER A 291 -1.26 -46.08 0.35
C SER A 291 -0.05 -45.65 -0.47
N ASP A 292 0.95 -45.08 0.18
CA ASP A 292 2.22 -44.72 -0.45
C ASP A 292 3.12 -45.94 -0.73
N THR A 293 4.34 -45.65 -1.21
CA THR A 293 5.40 -46.62 -1.48
C THR A 293 5.86 -47.39 -0.23
N GLN A 294 5.56 -46.90 0.97
CA GLN A 294 5.88 -47.53 2.26
C GLN A 294 4.68 -48.33 2.81
N ASN A 295 3.60 -48.47 2.02
CA ASN A 295 2.31 -49.03 2.43
C ASN A 295 1.65 -48.27 3.59
N GLN A 296 2.03 -47.02 3.83
CA GLN A 296 1.33 -46.17 4.78
C GLN A 296 0.08 -45.61 4.10
N ARG A 297 -1.05 -45.76 4.79
CA ARG A 297 -2.34 -45.30 4.31
C ARG A 297 -2.43 -43.77 4.37
N LEU A 298 -2.82 -43.14 3.26
CA LEU A 298 -2.81 -41.68 3.09
C LEU A 298 -4.07 -40.96 3.61
N SER A 299 -5.17 -41.69 3.78
CA SER A 299 -6.39 -41.17 4.38
C SER A 299 -7.09 -42.19 5.25
N TYR A 300 -7.71 -41.73 6.33
CA TYR A 300 -8.53 -42.56 7.24
C TYR A 300 -9.85 -43.01 6.62
N SER A 301 -10.31 -42.38 5.54
CA SER A 301 -11.52 -42.78 4.79
C SER A 301 -11.17 -43.47 3.47
N THR A 302 -12.17 -44.06 2.82
CA THR A 302 -12.06 -44.55 1.44
C THR A 302 -12.32 -43.42 0.44
N TYR A 303 -11.73 -43.51 -0.74
CA TYR A 303 -12.04 -42.65 -1.89
C TYR A 303 -13.04 -43.35 -2.81
N LYS A 304 -14.03 -42.61 -3.33
CA LYS A 304 -14.99 -43.11 -4.33
C LYS A 304 -14.37 -43.16 -5.72
N ALA A 305 -14.84 -44.07 -6.56
CA ALA A 305 -14.52 -44.08 -7.98
C ALA A 305 -14.85 -42.74 -8.64
N GLY A 306 -14.10 -42.38 -9.69
CA GLY A 306 -14.21 -41.10 -10.40
C GLY A 306 -13.60 -39.90 -9.68
N ARG A 307 -13.25 -40.01 -8.39
CA ARG A 307 -12.62 -38.91 -7.66
C ARG A 307 -11.24 -38.58 -8.23
N ARG A 308 -11.00 -37.28 -8.44
CA ARG A 308 -9.72 -36.70 -8.84
C ARG A 308 -8.91 -36.34 -7.59
N LEU A 309 -7.64 -36.74 -7.55
CA LEU A 309 -6.72 -36.46 -6.46
C LEU A 309 -5.36 -36.03 -7.01
N GLU A 310 -4.85 -34.91 -6.53
CA GLU A 310 -3.48 -34.48 -6.83
C GLU A 310 -2.50 -35.09 -5.83
N LEU A 311 -1.42 -35.71 -6.31
CA LEU A 311 -0.43 -36.42 -5.52
C LEU A 311 0.95 -36.17 -6.10
N PHE A 312 2.00 -36.18 -5.30
CA PHE A 312 3.36 -36.07 -5.85
C PHE A 312 3.67 -37.28 -6.76
N PRO A 313 4.45 -37.10 -7.85
CA PRO A 313 4.85 -38.20 -8.73
C PRO A 313 5.55 -39.34 -7.97
N ALA A 314 4.91 -40.49 -7.92
CA ALA A 314 5.39 -41.69 -7.24
C ALA A 314 4.52 -42.90 -7.63
N THR A 315 4.89 -44.09 -7.16
CA THR A 315 4.03 -45.28 -7.24
C THR A 315 3.17 -45.38 -5.98
N TYR A 316 1.87 -45.52 -6.16
CA TYR A 316 0.87 -45.66 -5.11
C TYR A 316 0.18 -47.00 -5.20
N THR A 317 -0.26 -47.50 -4.04
CA THR A 317 -1.02 -48.74 -3.93
C THR A 317 -2.48 -48.41 -3.70
N LEU A 318 -3.34 -48.78 -4.65
CA LEU A 318 -4.79 -48.64 -4.56
C LEU A 318 -5.42 -49.98 -4.22
N LYS A 319 -6.16 -50.05 -3.11
CA LYS A 319 -6.84 -51.27 -2.65
C LYS A 319 -8.35 -51.07 -2.62
N ASN A 320 -9.11 -51.85 -3.39
CA ASN A 320 -10.56 -51.84 -3.34
C ASN A 320 -11.05 -52.40 -1.99
N SER A 321 -11.84 -51.62 -1.26
CA SER A 321 -12.32 -51.95 0.08
C SER A 321 -13.37 -53.06 0.11
N THR A 322 -14.02 -53.36 -1.02
CA THR A 322 -15.05 -54.39 -1.14
C THR A 322 -14.47 -55.72 -1.63
N THR A 323 -13.54 -55.68 -2.59
CA THR A 323 -13.00 -56.89 -3.23
C THR A 323 -11.59 -57.27 -2.76
N ASP A 324 -10.95 -56.43 -1.94
CA ASP A 324 -9.55 -56.55 -1.51
C ASP A 324 -8.51 -56.59 -2.65
N VAL A 325 -8.92 -56.35 -3.90
CA VAL A 325 -8.03 -56.27 -5.07
C VAL A 325 -7.12 -55.05 -4.92
N THR A 326 -5.83 -55.27 -5.18
CA THR A 326 -4.79 -54.25 -5.06
C THR A 326 -4.16 -53.97 -6.43
N GLN A 327 -3.93 -52.69 -6.73
CA GLN A 327 -3.30 -52.23 -7.96
C GLN A 327 -2.22 -51.19 -7.64
N ASN A 328 -1.08 -51.29 -8.30
CA ASN A 328 -0.04 -50.26 -8.24
C ASN A 328 -0.27 -49.26 -9.37
N ILE A 329 -0.22 -47.98 -9.06
CA ILE A 329 -0.41 -46.88 -10.00
C ILE A 329 0.80 -45.96 -9.89
N THR A 330 1.51 -45.76 -10.99
CA THR A 330 2.66 -44.84 -11.04
C THR A 330 2.21 -43.52 -11.65
N LEU A 331 2.37 -42.44 -10.89
CA LEU A 331 2.08 -41.09 -11.34
C LEU A 331 3.35 -40.40 -11.83
N THR A 332 3.23 -39.66 -12.92
CA THR A 332 4.29 -38.80 -13.48
C THR A 332 3.94 -37.33 -13.30
N ALA A 333 4.95 -36.47 -13.38
CA ALA A 333 4.78 -35.01 -13.36
C ALA A 333 4.04 -34.46 -14.60
N ASP A 334 4.01 -35.24 -15.69
CA ASP A 334 3.39 -34.83 -16.95
C ASP A 334 1.86 -35.01 -16.90
N LEU A 335 1.16 -33.93 -16.55
CA LEU A 335 -0.31 -33.87 -16.57
C LEU A 335 -0.88 -33.84 -18.00
N SER A 336 -0.07 -33.56 -19.03
CA SER A 336 -0.52 -33.52 -20.43
C SER A 336 -0.72 -34.91 -21.03
N GLN A 337 -0.15 -35.95 -20.42
CA GLN A 337 -0.32 -37.35 -20.85
C GLN A 337 -1.55 -38.04 -20.25
N MET A 338 -2.26 -37.39 -19.34
CA MET A 338 -3.40 -37.98 -18.65
C MET A 338 -4.75 -37.70 -19.31
N ASP A 339 -4.77 -36.98 -20.42
CA ASP A 339 -5.98 -36.82 -21.21
C ASP A 339 -6.20 -38.09 -22.06
N ASN A 340 -7.34 -38.76 -21.85
CA ASN A 340 -7.83 -39.97 -22.51
C ASN A 340 -7.17 -41.34 -22.26
N ALA A 341 -5.85 -41.52 -22.20
CA ALA A 341 -5.30 -42.90 -22.27
C ALA A 341 -5.65 -43.77 -21.05
N ASP A 342 -5.35 -43.30 -19.83
CA ASP A 342 -5.60 -44.07 -18.59
C ASP A 342 -7.08 -44.08 -18.19
N PHE A 343 -7.81 -43.00 -18.46
CA PHE A 343 -9.28 -42.99 -18.33
C PHE A 343 -9.91 -44.02 -19.29
N SER A 344 -9.47 -44.05 -20.56
CA SER A 344 -9.97 -45.05 -21.53
C SER A 344 -9.59 -46.47 -21.13
N ALA A 345 -8.41 -46.69 -20.54
CA ALA A 345 -7.97 -48.00 -20.07
C ALA A 345 -8.78 -48.47 -18.84
N GLY A 346 -9.01 -47.58 -17.87
CA GLY A 346 -9.85 -47.84 -16.70
C GLY A 346 -11.32 -48.05 -17.09
N TYR A 347 -11.83 -47.24 -18.02
CA TYR A 347 -13.17 -47.38 -18.60
C TYR A 347 -13.31 -48.68 -19.40
N ALA A 348 -12.31 -49.03 -20.22
CA ALA A 348 -12.28 -50.29 -20.96
C ALA A 348 -12.20 -51.52 -20.02
N ALA A 349 -11.47 -51.42 -18.91
CA ALA A 349 -11.42 -52.45 -17.88
C ALA A 349 -12.76 -52.59 -17.15
N ALA A 350 -13.43 -51.49 -16.83
CA ALA A 350 -14.78 -51.49 -16.25
C ALA A 350 -15.81 -52.11 -17.22
N ILE A 351 -15.78 -51.75 -18.50
CA ILE A 351 -16.58 -52.38 -19.55
C ILE A 351 -16.29 -53.88 -19.63
N THR A 352 -15.03 -54.28 -19.60
CA THR A 352 -14.62 -55.70 -19.65
C THR A 352 -15.14 -56.47 -18.43
N ARG A 353 -15.13 -55.86 -17.25
CA ARG A 353 -15.72 -56.43 -16.03
C ARG A 353 -17.23 -56.58 -16.16
N CYS A 354 -17.95 -55.59 -16.69
CA CYS A 354 -19.39 -55.71 -16.95
C CYS A 354 -19.71 -56.78 -18.02
N LYS A 355 -18.85 -56.94 -19.03
CA LYS A 355 -18.98 -57.99 -20.05
C LYS A 355 -18.79 -59.40 -19.45
N THR A 356 -17.82 -59.56 -18.56
CA THR A 356 -17.48 -60.87 -17.97
C THR A 356 -18.36 -61.23 -16.77
N ASN A 357 -18.89 -60.24 -16.06
CA ASN A 357 -19.84 -60.44 -14.97
C ASN A 357 -20.91 -59.32 -14.98
N PRO A 358 -21.99 -59.48 -15.77
CA PRO A 358 -23.06 -58.48 -15.87
C PRO A 358 -23.71 -58.13 -14.53
N SER A 359 -23.77 -59.10 -13.60
CA SER A 359 -24.31 -58.88 -12.25
C SER A 359 -23.43 -57.97 -11.39
N ALA A 360 -22.12 -57.90 -11.67
CA ALA A 360 -21.21 -56.94 -11.02
C ALA A 360 -21.49 -55.48 -11.42
N CYS A 361 -22.28 -55.27 -12.46
CA CYS A 361 -22.72 -53.95 -12.93
C CYS A 361 -24.24 -53.77 -12.82
N SER A 362 -24.90 -54.58 -11.98
CA SER A 362 -26.35 -54.57 -11.77
C SER A 362 -27.17 -54.78 -13.05
N ILE A 363 -26.59 -55.42 -14.08
CA ILE A 363 -27.28 -55.79 -15.31
C ILE A 363 -27.96 -57.14 -15.08
N HIS A 364 -29.27 -57.11 -14.85
CA HIS A 364 -30.10 -58.31 -14.73
C HIS A 364 -30.61 -58.73 -16.12
N ILE A 365 -30.06 -59.83 -16.66
CA ILE A 365 -30.51 -60.39 -17.94
C ILE A 365 -31.73 -61.28 -17.65
N ASN A 366 -32.88 -60.95 -18.20
CA ASN A 366 -34.11 -61.73 -18.04
C ASN A 366 -34.04 -62.98 -18.94
N ALA A 367 -33.77 -64.14 -18.34
CA ALA A 367 -33.29 -65.36 -19.01
C ALA A 367 -34.35 -66.17 -19.79
N THR A 368 -35.35 -65.54 -20.42
CA THR A 368 -36.46 -66.28 -21.06
C THR A 368 -36.54 -66.21 -22.58
N GLN A 369 -35.68 -65.48 -23.29
CA GLN A 369 -35.69 -65.49 -24.77
C GLN A 369 -34.30 -65.44 -25.40
N SER A 370 -33.64 -66.60 -25.48
CA SER A 370 -32.64 -67.01 -26.49
C SER A 370 -31.68 -68.02 -25.86
N THR A 371 -31.65 -69.25 -26.36
CA THR A 371 -30.64 -70.27 -25.99
C THR A 371 -29.28 -70.01 -26.64
N ASP A 372 -29.09 -68.87 -27.31
CA ASP A 372 -27.78 -68.40 -27.74
C ASP A 372 -27.59 -66.95 -27.28
N THR A 373 -27.18 -66.83 -26.01
CA THR A 373 -26.93 -65.57 -25.31
C THR A 373 -25.83 -64.76 -26.00
N GLN A 374 -24.88 -65.42 -26.66
CA GLN A 374 -23.76 -64.75 -27.33
C GLN A 374 -24.19 -64.14 -28.67
N ALA A 375 -25.07 -64.83 -29.42
CA ALA A 375 -25.64 -64.30 -30.66
C ALA A 375 -26.56 -63.09 -30.39
N GLY A 376 -27.39 -63.15 -29.34
CA GLY A 376 -28.23 -62.03 -28.92
C GLY A 376 -27.43 -60.81 -28.47
N ILE A 377 -26.36 -61.02 -27.68
CA ILE A 377 -25.44 -59.95 -27.28
C ILE A 377 -24.72 -59.35 -28.49
N SER A 378 -24.24 -60.18 -29.42
CA SER A 378 -23.57 -59.69 -30.64
C SER A 378 -24.53 -58.90 -31.53
N HIS A 379 -25.79 -59.32 -31.61
CA HIS A 379 -26.82 -58.61 -32.37
C HIS A 379 -27.12 -57.22 -31.78
N CYS A 380 -27.28 -57.11 -30.46
CA CYS A 380 -27.51 -55.82 -29.79
C CYS A 380 -26.26 -54.93 -29.72
N GLN A 381 -25.06 -55.49 -29.78
CA GLN A 381 -23.81 -54.73 -29.91
C GLN A 381 -23.65 -54.14 -31.32
N GLN A 382 -24.09 -54.86 -32.35
CA GLN A 382 -24.01 -54.41 -33.74
C GLN A 382 -25.19 -53.52 -34.14
N ASN A 383 -26.36 -53.67 -33.49
CA ASN A 383 -27.59 -52.92 -33.79
C ASN A 383 -28.32 -52.54 -32.48
N PRO A 384 -27.85 -51.50 -31.75
CA PRO A 384 -28.41 -51.09 -30.46
C PRO A 384 -29.87 -50.61 -30.53
N ASP A 385 -30.25 -50.05 -31.68
CA ASP A 385 -31.58 -49.57 -32.05
C ASP A 385 -32.58 -50.73 -32.23
N ALA A 386 -32.15 -51.83 -32.84
CA ALA A 386 -32.96 -53.05 -33.01
C ALA A 386 -33.33 -53.72 -31.67
N CYS A 387 -32.52 -53.48 -30.62
CA CYS A 387 -32.77 -53.99 -29.28
C CYS A 387 -33.46 -52.97 -28.35
N GLY A 388 -33.90 -51.83 -28.89
CA GLY A 388 -34.62 -50.80 -28.13
C GLY A 388 -33.80 -50.17 -26.99
N LEU A 389 -32.47 -50.27 -27.05
CA LEU A 389 -31.59 -49.70 -26.02
C LEU A 389 -31.59 -48.17 -26.13
N PHE A 390 -31.31 -47.64 -27.33
CA PHE A 390 -31.44 -46.23 -27.69
C PHE A 390 -31.66 -46.12 -29.20
N ASN A 391 -32.47 -45.18 -29.68
CA ASN A 391 -32.52 -44.85 -31.11
C ASN A 391 -31.48 -43.76 -31.46
N GLN A 392 -31.14 -43.62 -32.75
CA GLN A 392 -30.14 -42.65 -33.20
C GLN A 392 -30.46 -41.22 -32.72
N GLN A 393 -31.74 -40.86 -32.67
CA GLN A 393 -32.20 -39.56 -32.20
C GLN A 393 -31.91 -39.34 -30.69
N GLN A 394 -32.01 -40.37 -29.85
CA GLN A 394 -31.67 -40.29 -28.43
C GLN A 394 -30.16 -40.16 -28.22
N LEU A 395 -29.35 -40.82 -29.05
CA LEU A 395 -27.89 -40.69 -29.00
C LEU A 395 -27.45 -39.30 -29.48
N ASP A 396 -28.05 -38.80 -30.54
CA ASP A 396 -27.80 -37.46 -31.08
C ASP A 396 -28.23 -36.39 -30.07
N SER A 397 -29.38 -36.55 -29.41
CA SER A 397 -29.83 -35.66 -28.33
C SER A 397 -28.89 -35.70 -27.13
N ALA A 398 -28.48 -36.87 -26.65
CA ALA A 398 -27.55 -36.96 -25.52
C ALA A 398 -26.17 -36.36 -25.83
N THR A 399 -25.71 -36.50 -27.07
CA THR A 399 -24.47 -35.89 -27.54
C THR A 399 -24.60 -34.36 -27.63
N ALA A 400 -25.72 -33.86 -28.14
CA ALA A 400 -26.01 -32.43 -28.19
C ALA A 400 -26.15 -31.82 -26.79
N ASP A 401 -26.79 -32.52 -25.86
CA ASP A 401 -26.93 -32.09 -24.46
C ASP A 401 -25.57 -32.04 -23.76
N ALA A 402 -24.72 -33.05 -23.96
CA ALA A 402 -23.36 -33.07 -23.41
C ALA A 402 -22.47 -31.97 -23.99
N GLN A 403 -22.56 -31.70 -25.29
CA GLN A 403 -21.86 -30.57 -25.93
C GLN A 403 -22.35 -29.23 -25.41
N THR A 404 -23.66 -29.08 -25.20
CA THR A 404 -24.25 -27.86 -24.66
C THR A 404 -23.81 -27.64 -23.22
N ALA A 405 -23.86 -28.67 -22.37
CA ALA A 405 -23.40 -28.61 -20.98
C ALA A 405 -21.92 -28.25 -20.87
N ALA A 406 -21.06 -28.86 -21.71
CA ALA A 406 -19.64 -28.54 -21.75
C ALA A 406 -19.38 -27.10 -22.22
N GLN A 407 -20.16 -26.58 -23.19
CA GLN A 407 -20.07 -25.19 -23.62
C GLN A 407 -20.52 -24.21 -22.54
N THR A 408 -21.61 -24.52 -21.82
CA THR A 408 -22.09 -23.69 -20.71
C THR A 408 -21.07 -23.68 -19.56
N GLU A 409 -20.52 -24.83 -19.19
CA GLU A 409 -19.51 -24.94 -18.12
C GLU A 409 -18.22 -24.19 -18.50
N ALA A 410 -17.77 -24.28 -19.75
CA ALA A 410 -16.64 -23.50 -20.25
C ALA A 410 -16.93 -21.99 -20.23
N GLN A 411 -18.14 -21.56 -20.60
CA GLN A 411 -18.54 -20.15 -20.55
C GLN A 411 -18.63 -19.61 -19.12
N GLU A 412 -19.19 -20.38 -18.18
CA GLU A 412 -19.27 -20.02 -16.76
C GLU A 412 -17.88 -19.98 -16.10
N ALA A 413 -16.99 -20.91 -16.46
CA ALA A 413 -15.58 -20.87 -16.03
C ALA A 413 -14.87 -19.61 -16.54
N CYS A 414 -15.05 -19.23 -17.82
CA CYS A 414 -14.48 -17.99 -18.34
C CYS A 414 -15.10 -16.72 -17.73
N ALA A 415 -16.38 -16.76 -17.36
CA ALA A 415 -17.06 -15.62 -16.73
C ALA A 415 -16.65 -15.42 -15.26
N THR A 416 -16.27 -16.49 -14.57
CA THR A 416 -15.87 -16.46 -13.16
C THR A 416 -14.35 -16.28 -12.97
N ASP A 417 -13.55 -16.73 -13.93
CA ASP A 417 -12.10 -16.50 -13.98
C ASP A 417 -11.63 -16.29 -15.44
N PRO A 418 -11.64 -15.03 -15.93
CA PRO A 418 -11.19 -14.71 -17.29
C PRO A 418 -9.73 -15.12 -17.59
N ALA A 419 -8.88 -15.26 -16.55
CA ALA A 419 -7.48 -15.66 -16.73
C ALA A 419 -7.35 -17.13 -17.14
N SER A 420 -8.26 -17.99 -16.67
CA SER A 420 -8.28 -19.42 -17.02
C SER A 420 -8.54 -19.69 -18.51
N CYS A 421 -9.16 -18.73 -19.20
CA CYS A 421 -9.46 -18.81 -20.64
C CYS A 421 -8.51 -17.96 -21.50
N GLY A 422 -7.41 -17.46 -20.92
CA GLY A 422 -6.44 -16.61 -21.62
C GLY A 422 -6.96 -15.22 -21.97
N ILE A 423 -8.14 -14.81 -21.48
CA ILE A 423 -8.73 -13.50 -21.78
C ILE A 423 -7.89 -12.36 -21.19
N THR A 424 -7.30 -12.56 -20.00
CA THR A 424 -6.41 -11.58 -19.38
C THR A 424 -5.12 -11.36 -20.19
N SER A 425 -4.68 -12.37 -20.95
CA SER A 425 -3.59 -12.22 -21.92
C SER A 425 -4.03 -11.45 -23.17
N CYS A 426 -5.31 -11.56 -23.59
CA CYS A 426 -5.88 -10.77 -24.69
C CYS A 426 -6.14 -9.30 -24.33
N GLU A 427 -6.41 -8.99 -23.05
CA GLU A 427 -6.56 -7.60 -22.57
C GLU A 427 -5.23 -6.85 -22.56
N GLN A 428 -4.13 -7.54 -22.24
CA GLN A 428 -2.78 -6.97 -22.20
C GLN A 428 -2.08 -6.99 -23.57
N ASP A 429 -2.42 -7.95 -24.44
CA ASP A 429 -1.91 -8.08 -25.80
C ASP A 429 -3.00 -8.66 -26.74
N PRO A 430 -3.84 -7.80 -27.35
CA PRO A 430 -4.91 -8.23 -28.27
C PRO A 430 -4.41 -9.01 -29.50
N GLY A 431 -3.14 -8.86 -29.87
CA GLY A 431 -2.52 -9.54 -31.00
C GLY A 431 -2.21 -11.01 -30.71
N SER A 432 -1.94 -11.34 -29.45
CA SER A 432 -1.62 -12.71 -29.01
C SER A 432 -2.76 -13.72 -29.21
N CYS A 433 -4.01 -13.24 -29.31
CA CYS A 433 -5.21 -14.06 -29.39
C CYS A 433 -5.77 -14.23 -30.82
N GLY A 434 -5.12 -13.64 -31.84
CA GLY A 434 -5.49 -13.82 -33.26
C GLY A 434 -6.89 -13.29 -33.64
N LEU A 435 -7.58 -12.58 -32.73
CA LEU A 435 -8.92 -12.01 -32.93
C LEU A 435 -8.90 -10.75 -33.80
N PHE A 436 -7.78 -10.03 -33.81
CA PHE A 436 -7.55 -8.84 -34.62
C PHE A 436 -6.23 -8.99 -35.36
N THR A 437 -6.18 -8.55 -36.61
CA THR A 437 -4.90 -8.47 -37.33
C THR A 437 -4.07 -7.31 -36.78
N GLN A 438 -2.74 -7.41 -36.89
CA GLN A 438 -1.81 -6.31 -36.55
C GLN A 438 -2.28 -4.97 -37.16
N GLN A 439 -2.80 -5.02 -38.39
CA GLN A 439 -3.31 -3.85 -39.11
C GLN A 439 -4.60 -3.26 -38.49
N GLN A 440 -5.45 -4.08 -37.88
CA GLN A 440 -6.65 -3.61 -37.17
C GLN A 440 -6.30 -2.95 -35.83
N ILE A 441 -5.26 -3.46 -35.14
CA ILE A 441 -4.74 -2.87 -33.90
C ILE A 441 -4.11 -1.51 -34.19
N GLU A 442 -3.20 -1.44 -35.17
CA GLU A 442 -2.55 -0.19 -35.60
C GLU A 442 -3.57 0.87 -36.07
N SER A 443 -4.64 0.44 -36.76
CA SER A 443 -5.71 1.35 -37.18
C SER A 443 -6.52 1.87 -36.00
N ALA A 444 -6.82 1.05 -35.00
CA ALA A 444 -7.57 1.45 -33.82
C ALA A 444 -6.77 2.40 -32.92
N GLU A 445 -5.47 2.14 -32.74
CA GLU A 445 -4.56 3.04 -32.02
C GLU A 445 -4.45 4.39 -32.71
N THR A 446 -4.32 4.40 -34.04
CA THR A 446 -4.25 5.65 -34.82
C THR A 446 -5.54 6.47 -34.70
N THR A 447 -6.71 5.81 -34.73
CA THR A 447 -8.01 6.46 -34.53
C THR A 447 -8.15 7.02 -33.12
N ALA A 448 -7.81 6.23 -32.08
CA ALA A 448 -7.89 6.67 -30.69
C ALA A 448 -6.95 7.85 -30.39
N GLN A 449 -5.72 7.84 -30.94
CA GLN A 449 -4.80 8.96 -30.82
C GLN A 449 -5.33 10.22 -31.50
N THR A 450 -5.93 10.09 -32.69
CA THR A 450 -6.51 11.22 -33.42
C THR A 450 -7.70 11.81 -32.67
N GLU A 451 -8.58 10.96 -32.14
CA GLU A 451 -9.74 11.38 -31.35
C GLU A 451 -9.34 12.02 -30.01
N ALA A 452 -8.33 11.48 -29.32
CA ALA A 452 -7.79 12.06 -28.10
C ALA A 452 -7.12 13.42 -28.36
N GLN A 453 -6.33 13.55 -29.43
CA GLN A 453 -5.73 14.83 -29.83
C GLN A 453 -6.78 15.87 -30.19
N GLN A 454 -7.84 15.46 -30.92
CA GLN A 454 -8.96 16.32 -31.26
C GLN A 454 -9.71 16.78 -30.00
N ALA A 455 -9.96 15.87 -29.04
CA ALA A 455 -10.60 16.17 -27.77
C ALA A 455 -9.79 17.18 -26.94
N CYS A 456 -8.47 16.99 -26.83
CA CYS A 456 -7.59 17.92 -26.13
C CYS A 456 -7.47 19.28 -26.83
N ALA A 457 -7.57 19.33 -28.16
CA ALA A 457 -7.59 20.58 -28.91
C ALA A 457 -8.91 21.35 -28.72
N THR A 458 -10.03 20.66 -28.50
CA THR A 458 -11.34 21.27 -28.27
C THR A 458 -11.60 21.65 -26.81
N ASP A 459 -11.01 20.92 -25.86
CA ASP A 459 -11.12 21.20 -24.42
C ASP A 459 -9.80 20.85 -23.69
N PRO A 460 -8.83 21.78 -23.63
CA PRO A 460 -7.55 21.56 -22.98
C PRO A 460 -7.66 21.25 -21.47
N ALA A 461 -8.74 21.67 -20.80
CA ALA A 461 -8.95 21.40 -19.38
C ALA A 461 -9.30 19.93 -19.13
N SER A 462 -10.01 19.28 -20.06
CA SER A 462 -10.32 17.84 -20.00
C SER A 462 -9.08 16.94 -20.05
N CYS A 463 -7.97 17.45 -20.59
CA CYS A 463 -6.69 16.74 -20.70
C CYS A 463 -5.66 17.17 -19.64
N GLY A 464 -6.08 17.92 -18.61
CA GLY A 464 -5.20 18.36 -17.53
C GLY A 464 -4.14 19.39 -17.94
N ILE A 465 -4.21 19.93 -19.16
CA ILE A 465 -3.20 20.86 -19.70
C ILE A 465 -3.17 22.18 -18.90
N THR A 466 -4.31 22.62 -18.37
CA THR A 466 -4.39 23.78 -17.47
C THR A 466 -3.65 23.58 -16.14
N SER A 467 -3.40 22.33 -15.71
CA SER A 467 -2.55 22.03 -14.55
C SER A 467 -1.06 22.04 -14.91
N CYS A 468 -0.71 21.63 -16.14
CA CYS A 468 0.68 21.67 -16.63
C CYS A 468 1.22 23.10 -16.86
N GLU A 469 0.35 24.06 -17.15
CA GLU A 469 0.74 25.48 -17.30
C GLU A 469 1.09 26.15 -15.95
N GLN A 470 0.48 25.69 -14.85
CA GLN A 470 0.75 26.23 -13.50
C GLN A 470 1.84 25.44 -12.75
N ASP A 471 2.01 24.15 -13.06
CA ASP A 471 3.03 23.28 -12.49
C ASP A 471 3.53 22.27 -13.54
N PRO A 472 4.62 22.58 -14.27
CA PRO A 472 5.22 21.69 -15.27
C PRO A 472 5.72 20.34 -14.71
N GLY A 473 5.98 20.25 -13.40
CA GLY A 473 6.44 19.03 -12.73
C GLY A 473 5.33 18.00 -12.53
N SER A 474 4.07 18.46 -12.46
CA SER A 474 2.89 17.60 -12.23
C SER A 474 2.58 16.64 -13.38
N CYS A 475 3.10 16.90 -14.59
CA CYS A 475 2.75 16.17 -15.81
C CYS A 475 3.81 15.14 -16.26
N GLY A 476 4.90 14.94 -15.50
CA GLY A 476 5.90 13.88 -15.75
C GLY A 476 6.65 13.98 -17.10
N LEU A 477 6.44 15.05 -17.87
CA LEU A 477 7.07 15.31 -19.17
C LEU A 477 8.54 15.75 -19.04
N PHE A 478 8.91 16.25 -17.86
CA PHE A 478 10.26 16.69 -17.55
C PHE A 478 10.69 16.11 -16.21
N THR A 479 11.92 15.60 -16.14
CA THR A 479 12.53 15.18 -14.87
C THR A 479 12.83 16.41 -14.02
N GLN A 480 12.84 16.25 -12.69
CA GLN A 480 13.23 17.31 -11.74
C GLN A 480 14.56 17.98 -12.13
N GLN A 481 15.51 17.18 -12.63
CA GLN A 481 16.81 17.66 -13.11
C GLN A 481 16.72 18.53 -14.37
N GLN A 482 15.76 18.26 -15.28
CA GLN A 482 15.51 19.09 -16.46
C GLN A 482 14.83 20.41 -16.08
N ILE A 483 13.95 20.40 -15.07
CA ILE A 483 13.31 21.61 -14.52
C ILE A 483 14.37 22.50 -13.88
N GLU A 484 15.20 21.97 -12.98
CA GLU A 484 16.27 22.72 -12.30
C GLU A 484 17.31 23.27 -13.31
N SER A 485 17.62 22.51 -14.36
CA SER A 485 18.51 22.96 -15.44
C SER A 485 17.90 24.10 -16.27
N ALA A 486 16.60 24.04 -16.55
CA ALA A 486 15.89 25.08 -17.30
C ALA A 486 15.76 26.37 -16.48
N GLU A 487 15.41 26.26 -15.19
CA GLU A 487 15.36 27.40 -14.27
C GLU A 487 16.70 28.11 -14.14
N THR A 488 17.79 27.34 -14.00
CA THR A 488 19.15 27.88 -13.93
C THR A 488 19.53 28.61 -15.22
N THR A 489 19.12 28.09 -16.37
CA THR A 489 19.36 28.69 -17.69
C THR A 489 18.59 30.00 -17.84
N VAL A 490 17.28 30.00 -17.55
CA VAL A 490 16.43 31.20 -17.60
C VAL A 490 16.92 32.28 -16.63
N GLN A 491 17.31 31.94 -15.40
CA GLN A 491 17.88 32.89 -14.45
C GLN A 491 19.21 33.47 -14.91
N THR A 492 20.01 32.71 -15.67
CA THR A 492 21.30 33.17 -16.19
C THR A 492 21.09 34.09 -17.39
N GLU A 493 20.22 33.72 -18.32
CA GLU A 493 19.89 34.54 -19.49
C GLU A 493 19.17 35.83 -19.09
N THR A 494 18.24 35.77 -18.12
CA THR A 494 17.55 36.95 -17.59
C THR A 494 18.53 37.89 -16.90
N ARG A 495 19.49 37.36 -16.12
CA ARG A 495 20.55 38.19 -15.52
C ARG A 495 21.43 38.85 -16.58
N GLN A 496 21.79 38.12 -17.64
CA GLN A 496 22.59 38.66 -18.74
C GLN A 496 21.81 39.73 -19.54
N ALA A 497 20.51 39.51 -19.77
CA ALA A 497 19.64 40.46 -20.45
C ALA A 497 19.45 41.75 -19.62
N CYS A 498 19.22 41.63 -18.31
CA CYS A 498 19.10 42.79 -17.42
C CYS A 498 20.42 43.54 -17.23
N ALA A 499 21.56 42.85 -17.25
CA ALA A 499 22.88 43.49 -17.24
C ALA A 499 23.17 44.25 -18.56
N ALA A 500 22.71 43.72 -19.69
CA ALA A 500 22.87 44.35 -21.00
C ALA A 500 21.90 45.52 -21.23
N ASN A 501 20.70 45.46 -20.66
CA ASN A 501 19.69 46.53 -20.77
C ASN A 501 18.87 46.65 -19.46
N PRO A 502 19.33 47.43 -18.47
CA PRO A 502 18.64 47.57 -17.18
C PRO A 502 17.21 48.11 -17.31
N ILE A 503 16.96 48.95 -18.32
CA ILE A 503 15.65 49.57 -18.56
C ILE A 503 14.60 48.53 -18.95
N SER A 504 14.96 47.48 -19.71
CA SER A 504 14.01 46.42 -20.06
C SER A 504 13.58 45.56 -18.87
N CYS A 505 14.30 45.63 -17.74
CA CYS A 505 13.96 44.96 -16.49
C CYS A 505 13.38 45.91 -15.44
N GLY A 506 12.92 47.10 -15.84
CA GLY A 506 12.33 48.09 -14.92
C GLY A 506 13.33 48.78 -13.99
N ILE A 507 14.64 48.56 -14.19
CA ILE A 507 15.69 49.23 -13.43
C ILE A 507 15.90 50.61 -14.07
N THR A 508 15.28 51.64 -13.48
CA THR A 508 15.48 53.02 -13.91
C THR A 508 16.85 53.50 -13.43
N THR A 509 17.81 53.63 -14.35
CA THR A 509 19.08 54.32 -14.08
C THR A 509 18.85 55.83 -14.07
N ALA A 510 18.07 56.34 -13.12
CA ALA A 510 17.91 57.77 -12.91
C ALA A 510 18.97 58.24 -11.90
N ALA A 511 19.87 59.12 -12.35
CA ALA A 511 20.70 59.92 -11.46
C ALA A 511 19.83 60.61 -10.40
N SER A 512 20.31 60.56 -9.15
CA SER A 512 19.63 61.01 -7.92
C SER A 512 18.69 62.19 -8.09
N PRO A 513 17.39 62.06 -7.75
CA PRO A 513 16.55 63.22 -7.52
C PRO A 513 16.68 63.70 -6.07
N SER A 514 16.68 65.02 -5.88
CA SER A 514 16.63 65.67 -4.57
C SER A 514 15.24 65.53 -3.92
N PRO A 515 15.11 65.70 -2.58
CA PRO A 515 13.96 65.24 -1.80
C PRO A 515 12.72 66.17 -1.86
N ALA A 516 12.26 66.58 -3.04
CA ALA A 516 11.12 67.50 -3.17
C ALA A 516 10.06 67.14 -4.21
N ALA A 517 10.06 65.93 -4.78
CA ALA A 517 9.15 65.56 -5.88
C ALA A 517 8.38 64.24 -5.68
N ILE A 518 7.97 63.91 -4.45
CA ILE A 518 7.09 62.77 -4.18
C ILE A 518 5.81 63.31 -3.54
N LEU A 519 4.90 63.87 -4.33
CA LEU A 519 3.57 64.22 -3.83
C LEU A 519 2.46 64.15 -4.90
N ASP A 520 2.70 63.55 -6.07
CA ASP A 520 1.67 63.52 -7.12
C ASP A 520 1.76 62.32 -8.08
N MET A 521 1.94 61.10 -7.54
CA MET A 521 1.79 59.87 -8.35
C MET A 521 0.40 59.27 -8.14
N THR A 522 -0.48 59.48 -9.12
CA THR A 522 -1.77 58.78 -9.22
C THR A 522 -1.54 57.37 -9.79
N PHE A 523 -1.77 56.31 -9.01
CA PHE A 523 -1.77 54.94 -9.51
C PHE A 523 -3.20 54.54 -9.93
N LYS A 524 -3.39 54.11 -11.18
CA LYS A 524 -4.64 53.45 -11.61
C LYS A 524 -4.46 51.95 -11.49
N LEU A 525 -5.21 51.34 -10.56
CA LEU A 525 -5.25 49.89 -10.40
C LEU A 525 -6.35 49.30 -11.29
N HIS A 526 -6.03 48.28 -12.07
CA HIS A 526 -7.01 47.49 -12.81
C HIS A 526 -7.27 46.20 -12.03
N VAL A 527 -8.48 46.01 -11.53
CA VAL A 527 -8.89 44.81 -10.79
C VAL A 527 -9.77 43.97 -11.73
N PRO A 528 -9.34 42.76 -12.14
CA PRO A 528 -10.19 41.88 -12.92
C PRO A 528 -11.20 41.18 -11.99
N GLU A 529 -12.46 41.15 -12.44
CA GLU A 529 -13.63 40.42 -11.92
C GLU A 529 -13.67 40.02 -10.43
N LEU A 530 -14.47 40.76 -9.66
CA LEU A 530 -14.92 40.35 -8.32
C LEU A 530 -16.16 39.45 -8.44
N ILE A 531 -16.04 38.19 -8.02
CA ILE A 531 -17.18 37.28 -7.90
C ILE A 531 -17.87 37.53 -6.55
N TYR A 532 -19.13 37.93 -6.58
CA TYR A 532 -19.94 38.25 -5.41
C TYR A 532 -20.80 37.03 -5.00
N GLN A 533 -20.76 36.60 -3.73
CA GLN A 533 -21.77 35.70 -3.15
C GLN A 533 -22.50 36.42 -2.01
N PRO A 534 -23.83 36.59 -2.09
CA PRO A 534 -24.57 37.28 -1.04
C PRO A 534 -24.80 36.37 0.17
N LEU A 535 -24.27 36.76 1.33
CA LEU A 535 -24.75 36.30 2.64
C LEU A 535 -25.51 37.45 3.29
N VAL A 536 -26.79 37.21 3.58
CA VAL A 536 -27.70 38.21 4.14
C VAL A 536 -27.43 38.37 5.63
N GLY A 537 -27.04 39.58 6.04
CA GLY A 537 -27.40 40.10 7.36
C GLY A 537 -26.31 40.24 8.42
N GLU A 538 -25.11 40.74 8.11
CA GLU A 538 -24.25 41.46 9.05
C GLU A 538 -23.11 42.18 8.29
N ALA A 539 -22.58 43.29 8.84
CA ALA A 539 -21.61 44.16 8.18
C ALA A 539 -20.37 43.38 7.69
N GLN A 540 -20.00 43.55 6.42
CA GLN A 540 -18.87 42.84 5.82
C GLN A 540 -17.64 43.75 5.74
N ASN A 541 -16.51 43.28 6.26
CA ASN A 541 -15.20 43.86 6.01
C ASN A 541 -14.60 43.20 4.77
N LEU A 542 -14.28 44.01 3.75
CA LEU A 542 -13.57 43.57 2.56
C LEU A 542 -12.07 43.55 2.86
N TRP A 543 -11.44 42.38 2.79
CA TRP A 543 -9.99 42.24 2.86
C TRP A 543 -9.46 42.05 1.43
N ALA A 544 -8.53 42.89 1.03
CA ALA A 544 -7.75 42.71 -0.19
C ALA A 544 -6.28 42.67 0.20
N ASP A 545 -5.62 41.54 -0.09
CA ASP A 545 -4.18 41.40 0.10
C ASP A 545 -3.43 41.99 -1.10
N PHE A 546 -2.51 42.90 -0.83
CA PHE A 546 -1.61 43.46 -1.83
C PHE A 546 -0.18 43.05 -1.50
N HIS A 547 0.47 42.34 -2.42
CA HIS A 547 1.90 42.05 -2.34
C HIS A 547 2.65 43.05 -3.21
N PHE A 548 3.51 43.85 -2.58
CA PHE A 548 4.47 44.71 -3.28
C PHE A 548 5.87 44.16 -3.09
N TYR A 549 6.52 43.79 -4.18
CA TYR A 549 7.93 43.40 -4.15
C TYR A 549 8.79 44.65 -4.34
N ASN A 550 9.52 45.05 -3.30
CA ASN A 550 10.57 46.05 -3.40
C ASN A 550 11.88 45.50 -2.80
N ASN A 551 12.96 45.59 -3.56
CA ASN A 551 14.27 45.03 -3.22
C ASN A 551 15.11 45.97 -2.32
N SER A 552 14.57 46.44 -1.20
CA SER A 552 15.36 47.12 -0.17
C SER A 552 14.77 46.93 1.23
N PRO A 553 15.53 46.38 2.21
CA PRO A 553 15.01 45.99 3.53
C PRO A 553 14.77 47.14 4.52
N GLU A 554 14.92 48.42 4.15
CA GLU A 554 14.89 49.55 5.11
C GLU A 554 13.83 50.64 4.85
N GLN A 555 12.80 50.39 4.04
CA GLN A 555 11.72 51.38 3.87
C GLN A 555 10.33 50.74 4.00
N MET A 556 9.72 50.84 5.18
CA MET A 556 8.28 50.64 5.37
C MET A 556 7.54 51.95 5.07
N LEU A 557 6.68 51.94 4.05
CA LEU A 557 5.69 52.99 3.83
C LEU A 557 4.44 52.67 4.66
N LEU A 558 4.17 53.48 5.67
CA LEU A 558 2.94 53.42 6.44
C LEU A 558 1.88 54.28 5.73
N PHE A 559 0.79 53.67 5.25
CA PHE A 559 -0.41 54.39 4.86
C PHE A 559 -1.53 54.07 5.86
N GLU A 560 -2.12 55.11 6.42
CA GLU A 560 -3.32 55.03 7.24
C GLU A 560 -4.53 55.27 6.32
N LEU A 561 -5.37 54.25 6.14
CA LEU A 561 -6.66 54.41 5.46
C LEU A 561 -7.65 55.04 6.45
N GLN A 562 -7.95 56.33 6.27
CA GLN A 562 -9.06 56.97 6.96
C GLN A 562 -10.37 56.68 6.23
N ASP A 563 -11.31 56.09 6.98
CA ASP A 563 -12.77 56.02 6.81
C ASP A 563 -13.36 56.26 5.41
N TYR A 564 -13.97 55.22 4.84
CA TYR A 564 -15.03 55.38 3.84
C TYR A 564 -16.35 54.87 4.42
N GLY A 565 -17.16 55.82 4.90
CA GLY A 565 -18.57 55.57 5.18
C GLY A 565 -19.35 55.49 3.86
N ILE A 566 -20.02 54.35 3.64
CA ILE A 566 -21.04 54.24 2.58
C ILE A 566 -22.33 54.83 3.17
N ASN A 567 -22.76 56.00 2.69
CA ASN A 567 -24.12 56.49 2.89
C ASN A 567 -25.07 55.69 1.98
N PRO A 568 -26.30 55.38 2.44
CA PRO A 568 -27.17 54.35 1.86
C PRO A 568 -27.60 54.60 0.41
#